data_AF-A0A950RLL3-F1
#
_entry.id   AF-A0A950RLL3-F1
#
_cell.length_a   1.000
_cell.length_b   1.000
_cell.length_c   1.000
_cell.angle_alpha   90.00
_cell.angle_beta   90.00
_cell.angle_gamma   90.00
#
_symmetry.space_group_name_H-M   'P 1'
#
loop_
_entity.id
_entity.type
_entity.pdbx_description
1 polymer ?
#
loop_
_entity_poly.entity_id
_entity_poly.type
_entity_poly.pdbx_seq_one_letter_code
_entity_poly.pdbx_strand_id
1 'polypeptide(L)'
;MIQMPRRSVTRFFIPLIDVMTLLFCIFLLMPMVKGKGGPASVGNPTAPESVGDVARTQPAPVPEQELQELAKIRTEKIQELEKRLAIRILEIDPDNGRLFYYDPDRKEIPNEAAAHALIQRQRQAIERQGPGRELYYLFLFPRQVTGFPSERQVNQYNHWFAEVAHGMDNPRGQSQQKLP
;
A
#
# COMPACT_ATOMS: atom_id res chain seq x y z
N MET A 1 -36.30 38.90 26.23
CA MET A 1 -35.66 37.77 25.52
C MET A 1 -36.40 37.55 24.22
N ILE A 2 -35.83 37.94 23.09
CA ILE A 2 -36.39 37.63 21.77
C ILE A 2 -35.37 36.71 21.09
N GLN A 3 -35.65 35.41 21.10
CA GLN A 3 -34.88 34.43 20.33
C GLN A 3 -35.22 34.61 18.85
N MET A 4 -34.22 34.91 18.02
CA MET A 4 -34.38 34.85 16.57
C MET A 4 -34.40 33.39 16.11
N PRO A 5 -35.38 32.99 15.29
CA PRO A 5 -35.42 31.64 14.74
C PRO A 5 -34.35 31.51 13.64
N ARG A 6 -33.22 30.88 13.97
CA ARG A 6 -32.24 30.42 12.96
C ARG A 6 -32.82 29.25 12.17
N ARG A 7 -33.70 29.53 11.20
CA ARG A 7 -34.11 28.54 10.20
C ARG A 7 -33.03 28.44 9.13
N SER A 8 -32.34 27.31 9.21
CA SER A 8 -31.38 26.71 8.29
C SER A 8 -31.43 27.20 6.83
N VAL A 9 -30.45 28.03 6.46
CA VAL A 9 -30.11 28.31 5.06
C VAL A 9 -29.69 27.01 4.34
N THR A 10 -29.26 25.97 5.07
CA THR A 10 -28.74 24.71 4.52
C THR A 10 -29.73 23.84 3.72
N ARG A 11 -31.05 24.03 3.84
CA ARG A 11 -32.03 23.23 3.07
C ARG A 11 -32.06 23.55 1.58
N PHE A 12 -31.67 24.76 1.18
CA PHE A 12 -31.62 25.15 -0.22
C PHE A 12 -30.27 24.86 -0.88
N PHE A 13 -29.20 24.72 -0.08
CA PHE A 13 -27.85 24.49 -0.60
C PHE A 13 -27.59 23.02 -0.92
N ILE A 14 -28.20 22.07 -0.20
CA ILE A 14 -28.02 20.63 -0.48
C ILE A 14 -28.49 20.25 -1.89
N PRO A 15 -29.69 20.67 -2.36
CA PRO A 15 -30.13 20.37 -3.74
C PRO A 15 -29.32 21.13 -4.79
N LEU A 16 -28.89 22.36 -4.50
CA LEU A 16 -28.12 23.17 -5.43
C LEU A 16 -26.72 22.60 -5.67
N ILE A 17 -26.06 22.15 -4.59
CA ILE A 17 -24.76 21.49 -4.69
C ILE A 17 -24.92 20.22 -5.53
N ASP A 18 -25.92 19.38 -5.25
CA ASP A 18 -26.17 18.12 -5.97
C ASP A 18 -26.30 18.33 -7.49
N VAL A 19 -27.15 19.28 -7.91
CA VAL A 19 -27.33 19.63 -9.34
C VAL A 19 -26.03 20.15 -9.96
N MET A 20 -25.25 20.97 -9.24
CA MET A 20 -23.98 21.48 -9.73
C MET A 20 -22.93 20.35 -9.86
N THR A 21 -22.87 19.41 -8.92
CA THR A 21 -22.01 18.22 -9.04
C THR A 21 -22.44 17.31 -10.17
N LEU A 22 -23.74 17.09 -10.39
CA LEU A 22 -24.24 16.28 -11.51
C LEU A 22 -23.84 16.86 -12.87
N LEU A 23 -24.02 18.16 -13.06
CA LEU A 23 -23.59 18.85 -14.28
C LEU A 23 -22.07 18.78 -14.47
N PHE A 24 -21.30 18.94 -13.38
CA PHE A 24 -19.85 18.81 -13.40
C PHE A 24 -19.39 17.39 -13.76
N CYS A 25 -20.00 16.35 -13.18
CA CYS A 25 -19.70 14.95 -13.49
C CYS A 25 -19.97 14.61 -14.96
N ILE A 26 -21.09 15.08 -15.53
CA ILE A 26 -21.38 14.92 -16.96
C ILE A 26 -20.33 15.62 -17.83
N PHE A 27 -19.88 16.80 -17.42
CA PHE A 27 -18.85 17.54 -18.15
C PHE A 27 -17.49 16.84 -18.12
N LEU A 28 -17.13 16.20 -17.00
CA LEU A 28 -15.94 15.35 -16.89
C LEU A 28 -16.03 14.07 -17.74
N LEU A 29 -17.24 13.55 -17.97
CA LEU A 29 -17.48 12.40 -18.85
C LEU A 29 -17.32 12.76 -20.34
N MET A 30 -17.60 14.00 -20.76
CA MET A 30 -17.51 14.42 -22.16
C MET A 30 -16.11 14.22 -22.80
N PRO A 31 -14.96 14.57 -22.15
CA PRO A 31 -13.64 14.30 -22.72
C PRO A 31 -13.26 12.81 -22.75
N MET A 32 -13.87 11.95 -21.93
CA MET A 32 -13.65 10.50 -22.00
C MET A 32 -14.42 9.82 -23.14
N VAL A 33 -15.56 10.39 -23.57
CA VAL A 33 -16.34 9.85 -24.71
C VAL A 33 -15.85 10.42 -26.06
N LYS A 34 -15.28 11.63 -26.07
CA LYS A 34 -14.79 12.29 -27.30
C LYS A 34 -13.35 11.92 -27.67
N GLY A 35 -12.72 11.02 -26.92
CA GLY A 35 -11.36 10.53 -27.09
C GLY A 35 -11.24 9.24 -27.91
N LYS A 36 -11.88 9.15 -29.09
CA LYS A 36 -11.45 8.32 -30.23
C LYS A 36 -12.16 8.81 -31.49
N GLY A 37 -11.40 8.91 -32.59
CA GLY A 37 -11.74 9.60 -33.85
C GLY A 37 -13.18 9.43 -34.38
N GLY A 38 -13.73 10.50 -34.97
CA GLY A 38 -15.05 10.51 -35.63
C GLY A 38 -15.02 9.95 -37.06
N PRO A 39 -15.97 10.34 -37.95
CA PRO A 39 -17.42 10.36 -37.80
C PRO A 39 -18.14 9.35 -38.74
N ALA A 40 -19.45 9.16 -38.49
CA ALA A 40 -20.49 8.60 -39.38
C ALA A 40 -20.58 7.07 -39.58
N SER A 41 -21.63 6.47 -38.99
CA SER A 41 -22.70 5.78 -39.75
C SER A 41 -23.79 5.28 -38.80
N VAL A 42 -25.03 5.56 -39.16
CA VAL A 42 -26.28 5.10 -38.55
C VAL A 42 -26.59 3.69 -39.06
N GLY A 43 -26.95 2.75 -38.19
CA GLY A 43 -27.48 1.44 -38.61
C GLY A 43 -27.77 0.49 -37.45
N ASN A 44 -29.03 0.10 -37.32
CA ASN A 44 -29.61 -0.75 -36.27
C ASN A 44 -29.21 -2.25 -36.40
N PRO A 45 -29.64 -3.15 -35.49
CA PRO A 45 -28.86 -4.29 -35.02
C PRO A 45 -29.12 -5.56 -35.84
N THR A 46 -28.12 -6.44 -35.92
CA THR A 46 -28.34 -7.84 -36.29
C THR A 46 -27.31 -8.69 -35.57
N ALA A 47 -27.76 -9.42 -34.54
CA ALA A 47 -27.05 -10.59 -34.05
C ALA A 47 -27.18 -11.71 -35.11
N PRO A 48 -26.11 -12.49 -35.32
CA PRO A 48 -26.29 -13.92 -35.12
C PRO A 48 -25.15 -14.54 -34.30
N GLU A 49 -25.51 -15.70 -33.77
CA GLU A 49 -24.75 -16.54 -32.86
C GLU A 49 -23.45 -17.11 -33.45
N SER A 50 -22.57 -17.45 -32.50
CA SER A 50 -21.71 -18.64 -32.45
C SER A 50 -20.28 -18.58 -32.97
N VAL A 51 -19.45 -19.23 -32.14
CA VAL A 51 -18.08 -19.76 -32.35
C VAL A 51 -16.93 -18.76 -32.21
N GLY A 52 -16.15 -18.95 -31.14
CA GLY A 52 -14.83 -18.34 -31.02
C GLY A 52 -14.22 -18.58 -29.64
N ASP A 53 -13.28 -19.52 -29.59
CA ASP A 53 -12.41 -19.84 -28.47
C ASP A 53 -12.15 -18.70 -27.48
N VAL A 54 -12.42 -18.95 -26.20
CA VAL A 54 -11.84 -18.17 -25.11
C VAL A 54 -10.36 -18.55 -25.04
N ALA A 55 -9.60 -17.97 -25.95
CA ALA A 55 -8.15 -17.96 -25.92
C ALA A 55 -7.73 -17.38 -24.57
N ARG A 56 -7.33 -18.31 -23.69
CA ARG A 56 -6.52 -18.10 -22.51
C ARG A 56 -5.49 -17.01 -22.84
N THR A 57 -5.76 -15.78 -22.41
CA THR A 57 -4.85 -14.65 -22.59
C THR A 57 -3.60 -14.99 -21.80
N GLN A 58 -2.61 -15.58 -22.47
CA GLN A 58 -1.27 -15.69 -21.95
C GLN A 58 -0.81 -14.26 -21.68
N PRO A 59 -0.26 -13.93 -20.49
CA PRO A 59 0.36 -12.64 -20.29
C PRO A 59 1.45 -12.52 -21.37
N ALA A 60 1.34 -11.49 -22.21
CA ALA A 60 2.35 -11.21 -23.21
C ALA A 60 3.73 -11.19 -22.53
N PRO A 61 4.78 -11.77 -23.14
CA PRO A 61 6.11 -11.71 -22.57
C PRO A 61 6.50 -10.24 -22.43
N VAL A 62 6.64 -9.80 -21.17
CA VAL A 62 7.10 -8.45 -20.86
C VAL A 62 8.47 -8.29 -21.53
N PRO A 63 8.69 -7.27 -22.39
CA PRO A 63 9.97 -7.07 -23.04
C PRO A 63 11.09 -7.02 -22.01
N GLU A 64 12.17 -7.76 -22.23
CA GLU A 64 13.32 -7.80 -21.30
C GLU A 64 13.88 -6.41 -20.98
N GLN A 65 13.68 -5.45 -21.89
CA GLN A 65 14.03 -4.04 -21.71
C GLN A 65 13.22 -3.36 -20.60
N GLU A 66 11.92 -3.61 -20.50
CA GLU A 66 11.06 -3.05 -19.44
C GLU A 66 11.44 -3.62 -18.07
N LEU A 67 11.81 -4.91 -18.01
CA LEU A 67 12.29 -5.55 -16.78
C LEU A 67 13.61 -4.92 -16.31
N GLN A 68 14.52 -4.60 -17.24
CA GLN A 68 15.79 -3.94 -16.92
C GLN A 68 15.61 -2.49 -16.47
N GLU A 69 14.71 -1.74 -17.11
CA GLU A 69 14.38 -0.37 -16.68
C GLU A 69 13.74 -0.36 -15.28
N LEU A 70 12.83 -1.28 -15.01
CA LEU A 70 12.24 -1.46 -13.69
C LEU A 70 13.30 -1.84 -12.64
N ALA A 71 14.27 -2.69 -12.98
CA ALA A 71 15.36 -3.05 -12.09
C ALA A 71 16.25 -1.84 -11.77
N LYS A 72 16.59 -1.02 -12.77
CA LYS A 72 17.39 0.20 -12.57
C LYS A 72 16.67 1.21 -11.67
N ILE A 73 15.40 1.51 -11.98
CA ILE A 73 14.59 2.45 -11.19
C ILE A 73 14.42 1.96 -9.75
N ARG A 74 14.23 0.66 -9.53
CA ARG A 74 14.18 0.07 -8.18
C ARG A 74 15.49 0.28 -7.44
N THR A 75 16.61 0.01 -8.09
CA THR A 75 17.92 0.11 -7.46
C THR A 75 18.25 1.55 -7.06
N GLU A 76 18.00 2.51 -7.96
CA GLU A 76 18.25 3.93 -7.69
C GLU A 76 17.39 4.47 -6.54
N LYS A 77 16.08 4.14 -6.53
CA LYS A 77 15.18 4.55 -5.46
C LYS A 77 15.51 3.88 -4.12
N ILE A 78 15.89 2.60 -4.13
CA ILE A 78 16.32 1.89 -2.92
C ILE A 78 17.58 2.54 -2.35
N GLN A 79 18.56 2.88 -3.19
CA GLN A 79 19.78 3.56 -2.74
C GLN A 79 19.52 4.95 -2.16
N GLU A 80 18.59 5.73 -2.75
CA GLU A 80 18.22 7.04 -2.18
C GLU A 80 17.52 6.87 -0.82
N LEU A 81 16.65 5.86 -0.70
CA LEU A 81 16.00 5.51 0.56
C LEU A 81 17.01 5.04 1.60
N GLU A 82 17.98 4.19 1.26
CA GLU A 82 19.02 3.72 2.19
C GLU A 82 19.92 4.86 2.72
N LYS A 83 20.11 5.92 1.93
CA LYS A 83 20.88 7.10 2.38
C LYS A 83 20.15 7.89 3.48
N ARG A 84 18.82 7.91 3.45
CA ARG A 84 17.96 8.63 4.41
C ARG A 84 17.40 7.74 5.51
N LEU A 85 17.23 6.45 5.24
CA LEU A 85 16.62 5.47 6.14
C LEU A 85 17.67 4.48 6.63
N ALA A 86 17.83 4.42 7.95
CA ALA A 86 18.52 3.33 8.60
C ALA A 86 17.56 2.14 8.74
N ILE A 87 17.50 1.31 7.71
CA ILE A 87 16.63 0.12 7.68
C ILE A 87 17.17 -0.94 8.65
N ARG A 88 16.28 -1.51 9.46
CA ARG A 88 16.56 -2.59 10.40
C ARG A 88 15.57 -3.71 10.18
N ILE A 89 16.10 -4.91 9.95
CA ILE A 89 15.30 -6.08 9.61
C ILE A 89 14.97 -6.84 10.90
N LEU A 90 13.70 -7.15 11.08
CA LEU A 90 13.19 -7.99 12.15
C LEU A 90 12.62 -9.26 11.54
N GLU A 91 13.02 -10.41 12.03
CA GLU A 91 12.55 -11.71 11.56
C GLU A 91 11.49 -12.26 12.50
N ILE A 92 10.38 -12.72 11.94
CA ILE A 92 9.37 -13.48 12.68
C ILE A 92 9.64 -14.96 12.48
N ASP A 93 9.81 -15.67 13.59
CA ASP A 93 10.12 -17.08 13.60
C ASP A 93 8.95 -17.94 13.09
N PRO A 94 9.21 -18.92 12.20
CA PRO A 94 8.18 -19.76 11.60
C PRO A 94 7.46 -20.67 12.59
N ASP A 95 8.12 -21.07 13.68
CA ASP A 95 7.66 -22.14 14.55
C ASP A 95 6.83 -21.63 15.73
N ASN A 96 7.14 -20.42 16.19
CA ASN A 96 6.50 -19.83 17.37
C ASN A 96 6.04 -18.37 17.16
N GLY A 97 6.37 -17.78 16.01
CA GLY A 97 6.03 -16.40 15.68
C GLY A 97 6.77 -15.35 16.50
N ARG A 98 7.79 -15.70 17.30
CA ARG A 98 8.58 -14.75 18.09
C ARG A 98 9.38 -13.84 17.18
N LEU A 99 9.64 -12.64 17.68
CA LEU A 99 10.33 -11.59 16.96
C LEU A 99 11.81 -11.61 17.28
N PHE A 100 12.65 -11.59 16.25
CA PHE A 100 14.10 -11.58 16.37
C PHE A 100 14.69 -10.42 15.59
N TYR A 101 15.85 -9.93 16.03
CA TYR A 101 16.69 -9.01 15.28
C TYR A 101 18.11 -9.55 15.19
N TYR A 102 18.87 -9.13 14.17
CA TYR A 102 20.26 -9.53 13.98
C TYR A 102 21.18 -8.35 14.22
N ASP A 103 22.07 -8.46 15.22
CA ASP A 103 23.11 -7.46 15.51
C ASP A 103 24.19 -7.99 16.47
N PRO A 104 25.31 -8.54 15.96
CA PRO A 104 25.44 -9.41 14.78
C PRO A 104 24.80 -10.80 14.99
N ASP A 105 24.53 -11.15 16.24
CA ASP A 105 23.84 -12.39 16.62
C ASP A 105 22.32 -12.22 16.57
N ARG A 106 21.62 -13.35 16.39
CA ARG A 106 20.16 -13.43 16.47
C ARG A 106 19.73 -13.22 17.92
N LYS A 107 18.99 -12.14 18.19
CA LYS A 107 18.50 -11.78 19.52
C LYS A 107 16.98 -11.70 19.53
N GLU A 108 16.37 -12.35 20.51
CA GLU A 108 14.92 -12.32 20.70
C GLU A 108 14.46 -10.98 21.27
N ILE A 109 13.29 -10.52 20.83
CA ILE A 109 12.55 -9.40 21.41
C ILE A 109 11.32 -9.98 22.13
N PRO A 110 11.44 -10.36 23.42
CA PRO A 110 10.41 -11.15 24.10
C PRO A 110 9.19 -10.31 24.51
N ASN A 111 9.34 -8.99 24.66
CA ASN A 111 8.30 -8.12 25.19
C ASN A 111 8.45 -6.66 24.72
N GLU A 112 7.47 -5.84 25.07
CA GLU A 112 7.40 -4.43 24.76
C GLU A 112 8.60 -3.63 25.30
N ALA A 113 8.99 -3.86 26.56
CA ALA A 113 10.11 -3.16 27.17
C ALA A 113 11.43 -3.42 26.41
N ALA A 114 11.64 -4.66 25.95
CA ALA A 114 12.78 -5.02 25.12
C ALA A 114 12.74 -4.34 23.74
N ALA A 115 11.54 -4.23 23.13
CA ALA A 115 11.36 -3.51 21.87
C ALA A 115 11.70 -2.01 22.02
N HIS A 116 11.17 -1.35 23.05
CA HIS A 116 11.48 0.05 23.33
C HIS A 116 12.97 0.27 23.64
N ALA A 117 13.59 -0.60 24.42
CA ALA A 117 15.02 -0.53 24.69
C ALA A 117 15.86 -0.69 23.40
N LEU A 118 15.46 -1.57 22.48
CA LEU A 118 16.08 -1.72 21.17
C LEU A 118 15.94 -0.43 20.34
N ILE A 119 14.72 0.13 20.26
CA ILE A 119 14.42 1.36 19.54
C ILE A 119 15.28 2.51 20.04
N GLN A 120 15.33 2.73 21.36
CA GLN A 120 16.12 3.81 21.96
C GLN A 120 17.61 3.65 21.67
N ARG A 121 18.15 2.44 21.83
CA ARG A 121 19.56 2.16 21.53
C ARG A 121 19.89 2.43 20.06
N GLN A 122 19.04 2.01 19.14
CA GLN A 122 19.26 2.19 17.71
C GLN A 122 19.09 3.64 17.27
N ARG A 123 18.12 4.37 17.82
CA ARG A 123 17.94 5.81 17.58
C ARG A 123 19.20 6.58 17.97
N GLN A 124 19.72 6.36 19.17
CA GLN A 124 20.97 6.98 19.62
C GLN A 124 22.17 6.60 18.74
N ALA A 125 22.25 5.35 18.28
CA ALA A 125 23.32 4.92 17.39
C ALA A 125 23.26 5.62 16.03
N ILE A 126 22.06 5.82 15.48
CA ILE A 126 21.83 6.51 14.21
C ILE A 126 22.14 8.00 14.31
N GLU A 127 21.68 8.65 15.38
CA GLU A 127 21.97 10.07 15.64
C GLU A 127 23.48 10.36 15.66
N ARG A 128 24.29 9.44 16.19
CA ARG A 128 25.75 9.53 16.18
C ARG A 128 26.38 9.38 14.79
N GLN A 129 25.70 8.72 13.85
CA GLN A 129 26.20 8.50 12.49
C GLN A 129 25.95 9.70 11.57
N GLY A 130 24.99 10.55 11.90
CA GLY A 130 24.74 11.79 11.19
C GLY A 130 23.29 12.27 11.30
N PRO A 131 23.06 13.58 11.27
CA PRO A 131 21.72 14.15 11.31
C PRO A 131 20.92 13.77 10.06
N GLY A 132 19.61 13.55 10.22
CA GLY A 132 18.67 13.32 9.11
C GLY A 132 18.50 11.87 8.65
N ARG A 133 19.06 10.89 9.37
CA ARG A 133 18.73 9.48 9.18
C ARG A 133 17.53 9.08 10.02
N GLU A 134 16.51 8.52 9.40
CA GLU A 134 15.32 8.01 10.08
C GLU A 134 15.42 6.49 10.28
N LEU A 135 15.04 6.02 11.46
CA LEU A 135 14.99 4.59 11.76
C LEU A 135 13.73 3.99 11.13
N TYR A 136 13.90 2.92 10.34
CA TYR A 136 12.80 2.19 9.73
C TYR A 136 12.94 0.70 10.02
N TYR A 137 11.88 0.06 10.53
CA TYR A 137 11.88 -1.38 10.77
C TYR A 137 11.09 -2.14 9.69
N LEU A 138 11.70 -3.19 9.15
CA LEU A 138 11.06 -4.11 8.23
C LEU A 138 10.87 -5.47 8.90
N PHE A 139 9.61 -5.83 9.15
CA PHE A 139 9.23 -7.13 9.70
C PHE A 139 9.09 -8.16 8.58
N LEU A 140 9.87 -9.22 8.62
CA LEU A 140 9.83 -10.31 7.66
C LEU A 140 8.92 -11.42 8.18
N PHE A 141 7.87 -11.73 7.41
CA PHE A 141 7.05 -12.90 7.67
C PHE A 141 7.82 -14.18 7.28
N PRO A 142 7.50 -15.32 7.94
CA PRO A 142 7.98 -16.61 7.51
C PRO A 142 7.72 -16.84 6.01
N ARG A 143 8.77 -17.23 5.27
CA ARG A 143 8.64 -17.55 3.84
C ARG A 143 7.94 -18.89 3.62
N GLN A 144 7.91 -19.75 4.63
CA GLN A 144 7.25 -21.04 4.62
C GLN A 144 5.78 -20.92 5.04
N VAL A 145 4.94 -21.87 4.63
CA VAL A 145 3.52 -21.89 5.02
C VAL A 145 3.39 -22.31 6.47
N THR A 146 3.31 -21.32 7.35
CA THR A 146 3.07 -21.50 8.77
C THR A 146 1.82 -20.72 9.19
N GLY A 147 1.29 -21.04 10.38
CA GLY A 147 0.22 -20.27 11.02
C GLY A 147 0.72 -19.00 11.73
N PHE A 148 2.00 -18.66 11.56
CA PHE A 148 2.66 -17.55 12.24
C PHE A 148 3.12 -16.47 11.24
N PRO A 149 3.18 -15.19 11.66
CA PRO A 149 2.60 -14.67 12.90
C PRO A 149 1.06 -14.75 12.89
N SER A 150 0.48 -15.00 14.05
CA SER A 150 -0.96 -14.82 14.25
C SER A 150 -1.34 -13.34 14.18
N GLU A 151 -2.61 -13.04 13.88
CA GLU A 151 -3.12 -11.66 13.87
C GLU A 151 -2.87 -10.95 15.21
N ARG A 152 -3.02 -11.67 16.33
CA ARG A 152 -2.70 -11.14 17.67
C ARG A 152 -1.23 -10.72 17.79
N GLN A 153 -0.30 -11.53 17.26
CA GLN A 153 1.13 -11.20 17.27
C GLN A 153 1.43 -10.00 16.37
N VAL A 154 0.83 -9.92 15.17
CA VAL A 154 0.98 -8.76 14.29
C VAL A 154 0.52 -7.48 14.99
N ASN A 155 -0.65 -7.50 15.62
CA ASN A 155 -1.17 -6.35 16.37
C ASN A 155 -0.28 -5.99 17.56
N GLN A 156 0.26 -6.99 18.25
CA GLN A 156 1.22 -6.79 19.33
C GLN A 156 2.51 -6.12 18.83
N TYR A 157 3.07 -6.56 17.71
CA TYR A 157 4.28 -5.96 17.12
C TYR A 157 4.03 -4.55 16.61
N ASN A 158 2.90 -4.30 15.95
CA ASN A 158 2.50 -2.95 15.56
C ASN A 158 2.40 -2.02 16.78
N HIS A 159 1.88 -2.52 17.89
CA HIS A 159 1.80 -1.74 19.13
C HIS A 159 3.19 -1.42 19.70
N TRP A 160 4.07 -2.42 19.80
CA TRP A 160 5.44 -2.23 20.32
C TRP A 160 6.27 -1.23 19.52
N PHE A 161 6.04 -1.15 18.21
CA PHE A 161 6.79 -0.28 17.29
C PHE A 161 5.98 0.94 16.82
N ALA A 162 4.89 1.29 17.49
CA ALA A 162 4.00 2.37 17.09
C ALA A 162 4.68 3.75 17.00
N GLU A 163 5.77 3.97 17.75
CA GLU A 163 6.53 5.22 17.77
C GLU A 163 7.58 5.35 16.65
N VAL A 164 7.73 4.32 15.81
CA VAL A 164 8.75 4.28 14.76
C VAL A 164 8.12 3.85 13.43
N ALA A 165 8.61 4.41 12.32
CA ALA A 165 8.20 3.98 11.00
C ALA A 165 8.55 2.49 10.80
N HIS A 166 7.55 1.70 10.40
CA HIS A 166 7.75 0.28 10.15
C HIS A 166 6.84 -0.26 9.05
N GLY A 167 7.22 -1.41 8.50
CA GLY A 167 6.46 -2.12 7.49
C GLY A 167 6.55 -3.62 7.67
N MET A 168 5.52 -4.31 7.18
CA MET A 168 5.40 -5.76 7.22
C MET A 168 5.58 -6.31 5.80
N ASP A 169 6.62 -7.12 5.59
CA ASP A 169 6.80 -7.88 4.36
C ASP A 169 6.08 -9.22 4.47
N ASN A 170 4.80 -9.20 4.09
CA ASN A 170 3.98 -10.39 3.98
C ASN A 170 3.96 -10.88 2.53
N PRO A 171 4.71 -11.95 2.18
CA PRO A 171 4.76 -12.47 0.82
C PRO A 171 3.41 -13.00 0.30
N ARG A 172 2.44 -13.25 1.20
CA ARG A 172 1.09 -13.73 0.83
C ARG A 172 0.02 -12.64 0.80
N GLY A 173 0.28 -11.47 1.41
CA GLY A 173 -0.69 -10.38 1.48
C GLY A 173 -1.06 -9.80 0.12
N GLN A 174 -0.14 -9.85 -0.84
CA GLN A 174 -0.37 -9.36 -2.21
C GLN A 174 -1.29 -10.28 -3.03
N SER A 175 -1.49 -11.53 -2.62
CA SER A 175 -2.31 -12.52 -3.34
C SER A 175 -3.81 -12.40 -3.02
N GLN A 176 -4.18 -11.81 -1.88
CA GLN A 176 -5.58 -11.73 -1.44
C GLN A 176 -6.35 -10.52 -1.96
N GLN A 177 -5.67 -9.51 -2.56
CA GLN A 177 -6.33 -8.37 -3.21
C GLN A 177 -6.88 -8.67 -4.62
N LYS A 178 -6.74 -9.90 -5.11
CA LYS A 178 -7.34 -10.37 -6.36
C LYS A 178 -8.33 -11.50 -6.12
N LEU A 179 -9.43 -11.21 -5.43
CA LEU A 179 -10.67 -11.96 -5.64
C LEU A 179 -11.82 -10.96 -5.82
N PRO A 180 -12.61 -11.11 -6.90
CA PRO A 180 -13.83 -10.33 -7.13
C PRO A 180 -14.95 -10.67 -6.15
#